data_AF-A0A2S9FBQ2-F1
#
_entry.id   AF-A0A2S9FBQ2-F1
#
_cell.length_a   1.000
_cell.length_b   1.000
_cell.length_c   1.000
_cell.angle_alpha   90.00
_cell.angle_beta   90.00
_cell.angle_gamma   90.00
#
_symmetry.space_group_name_H-M   'P 1'
#
loop_
_entity.id
_entity.type
_entity.pdbx_description
1 polymer ?
#
loop_
_entity_poly.entity_id
_entity_poly.type
_entity_poly.pdbx_seq_one_letter_code
_entity_poly.pdbx_strand_id
1 'polypeptide(L)'
;TVGPDGAVEIFIGGPERAPNWLPTTAGSRKVFIRQGFDSWDEQPARLRIERVDMSSPQPLPTTAQMAEAIAWAGEFVSGVMSDWPEFPFTYGGVDAGQPNRFPAIGASGDDALRGRAAVNMHWALAGDEALVIEFDAHEGLWSLTNMGVFFTSMDFRYRPVSYTPSRTAVDSDGRVRLVLAHTDPGVQNWLDTQGFERGNTTYRHMLEGSPVPLRTRVVKHAELTDVLPADTTAVTPEERAAQMWLRFNAIRQRYSLL
;
A
#
# COMPACT_ATOMS: atom_id res chain seq x y z
N THR A 1 -5.16 24.69 -5.85
CA THR A 1 -6.44 24.87 -6.56
C THR A 1 -6.39 24.12 -7.87
N VAL A 2 -7.54 23.70 -8.37
CA VAL A 2 -7.71 23.01 -9.64
C VAL A 2 -8.40 23.98 -10.60
N GLY A 3 -8.03 23.95 -11.88
CA GLY A 3 -8.67 24.73 -12.93
C GLY A 3 -10.10 24.24 -13.23
N PRO A 4 -10.88 25.04 -13.98
CA PRO A 4 -12.29 24.73 -14.30
C PRO A 4 -12.47 23.46 -15.16
N ASP A 5 -11.42 22.98 -15.82
CA ASP A 5 -11.37 21.76 -16.63
C ASP A 5 -10.72 20.57 -15.91
N GLY A 6 -10.42 20.70 -14.61
CA GLY A 6 -9.70 19.70 -13.84
C GLY A 6 -8.17 19.77 -13.99
N ALA A 7 -7.63 20.74 -14.74
CA ALA A 7 -6.19 20.90 -14.89
C ALA A 7 -5.54 21.35 -13.57
N VAL A 8 -4.32 20.87 -13.33
CA VAL A 8 -3.52 21.25 -12.16
C VAL A 8 -2.15 21.72 -12.65
N GLU A 9 -1.80 22.94 -12.26
CA GLU A 9 -0.45 23.49 -12.40
C GLU A 9 0.20 23.59 -11.02
N ILE A 10 1.44 23.12 -10.91
CA ILE A 10 2.23 23.16 -9.68
C ILE A 10 3.62 23.69 -10.00
N PHE A 11 4.01 24.80 -9.37
CA PHE A 11 5.37 25.33 -9.47
C PHE A 11 6.26 24.68 -8.41
N ILE A 12 7.39 24.10 -8.82
CA ILE A 12 8.33 23.42 -7.92
C ILE A 12 9.61 24.26 -7.84
N GLY A 13 9.83 24.93 -6.71
CA GLY A 13 10.98 25.80 -6.48
C GLY A 13 10.87 27.18 -7.15
N GLY A 14 12.01 27.87 -7.25
CA GLY A 14 12.07 29.25 -7.73
C GLY A 14 11.49 30.26 -6.74
N PRO A 15 11.24 31.51 -7.18
CA PRO A 15 10.51 32.50 -6.37
C PRO A 15 9.13 31.96 -5.98
N GLU A 16 8.64 32.38 -4.80
CA GLU A 16 7.31 32.04 -4.32
C GLU A 16 6.22 32.42 -5.34
N ARG A 17 5.29 31.50 -5.58
CA ARG A 17 4.15 31.67 -6.49
C ARG A 17 2.88 31.20 -5.78
N ALA A 18 1.75 31.86 -6.01
CA ALA A 18 0.45 31.39 -5.51
C ALA A 18 -0.58 31.42 -6.66
N PRO A 19 -1.50 30.44 -6.76
CA PRO A 19 -1.63 29.22 -5.95
C PRO A 19 -0.69 28.08 -6.40
N ASN A 20 -0.60 26.98 -5.62
CA ASN A 20 0.11 25.72 -5.95
C ASN A 20 1.63 25.84 -6.15
N TRP A 21 2.36 26.29 -5.14
CA TRP A 21 3.82 26.28 -5.14
C TRP A 21 4.37 25.35 -4.08
N LEU A 22 5.36 24.56 -4.47
CA LEU A 22 6.12 23.68 -3.60
C LEU A 22 7.52 24.26 -3.42
N PRO A 23 7.89 24.74 -2.22
CA PRO A 23 9.22 25.26 -1.97
C PRO A 23 10.28 24.16 -2.13
N THR A 24 11.45 24.55 -2.62
CA THR A 24 12.63 23.68 -2.68
C THR A 24 13.82 24.34 -2.00
N THR A 25 14.81 23.53 -1.64
CA THR A 25 16.12 23.99 -1.21
C THR A 25 17.16 23.63 -2.26
N ALA A 26 18.38 24.16 -2.13
CA ALA A 26 19.50 23.70 -2.97
C ALA A 26 19.79 22.19 -2.82
N GLY A 27 19.34 21.56 -1.74
CA GLY A 27 19.45 20.11 -1.50
C GLY A 27 18.25 19.29 -1.98
N SER A 28 17.19 19.91 -2.49
CA SER A 28 16.02 19.18 -3.00
C SER A 28 16.36 18.41 -4.27
N ARG A 29 16.14 17.09 -4.25
CA ARG A 29 16.53 16.18 -5.35
C ARG A 29 15.40 15.32 -5.91
N LYS A 30 14.26 15.26 -5.20
CA LYS A 30 13.15 14.36 -5.52
C LYS A 30 11.83 15.06 -5.24
N VAL A 31 10.86 14.84 -6.12
CA VAL A 31 9.44 15.10 -5.87
C VAL A 31 8.72 13.76 -5.84
N PHE A 32 7.96 13.50 -4.78
CA PHE A 32 7.15 12.30 -4.66
C PHE A 32 5.68 12.66 -4.88
N ILE A 33 5.07 12.07 -5.90
CA ILE A 33 3.65 12.19 -6.18
C ILE A 33 3.00 10.85 -5.83
N ARG A 34 1.96 10.88 -5.00
CA ARG A 34 1.17 9.69 -4.66
C ARG A 34 -0.24 9.87 -5.19
N GLN A 35 -0.69 8.90 -5.98
CA GLN A 35 -2.07 8.76 -6.39
C GLN A 35 -2.61 7.50 -5.72
N GLY A 36 -3.47 7.68 -4.73
CA GLY A 36 -4.17 6.58 -4.06
C GLY A 36 -5.47 6.31 -4.82
N PHE A 37 -5.82 5.04 -4.98
CA PHE A 37 -7.06 4.63 -5.63
C PHE A 37 -7.86 3.76 -4.69
N ASP A 38 -9.11 4.11 -4.45
CA ASP A 38 -10.01 3.24 -3.71
C ASP A 38 -10.69 2.27 -4.68
N SER A 39 -11.46 2.80 -5.63
CA SER A 39 -12.26 2.00 -6.55
C SER A 39 -11.50 1.59 -7.81
N TRP A 40 -12.06 0.62 -8.54
CA TRP A 40 -11.45 0.09 -9.76
C TRP A 40 -11.61 0.98 -10.99
N ASP A 41 -12.60 1.87 -10.99
CA ASP A 41 -12.96 2.75 -12.10
C ASP A 41 -12.30 4.14 -12.04
N GLU A 42 -11.65 4.48 -10.92
CA GLU A 42 -10.86 5.71 -10.80
C GLU A 42 -9.72 5.78 -11.84
N GLN A 43 -9.53 6.97 -12.40
CA GLN A 43 -8.52 7.26 -13.41
C GLN A 43 -7.32 7.99 -12.79
N PRO A 44 -6.07 7.61 -13.14
CA PRO A 44 -4.90 8.37 -12.71
C PRO A 44 -4.91 9.78 -13.33
N ALA A 45 -4.52 10.77 -12.53
CA ALA A 45 -4.10 12.07 -13.02
C ALA A 45 -2.90 11.89 -13.97
N ARG A 46 -2.99 12.55 -15.13
CA ARG A 46 -1.89 12.61 -16.11
C ARG A 46 -1.07 13.84 -15.83
N LEU A 47 0.18 13.63 -15.43
CA LEU A 47 1.07 14.70 -14.99
C LEU A 47 2.31 14.75 -15.88
N ARG A 48 2.74 15.96 -16.22
CA ARG A 48 4.00 16.24 -16.91
C ARG A 48 4.82 17.19 -16.04
N ILE A 49 6.12 16.94 -15.96
CA ILE A 49 7.08 17.86 -15.35
C ILE A 49 7.99 18.42 -16.43
N GLU A 50 8.22 19.72 -16.40
CA GLU A 50 9.14 20.40 -17.30
C GLU A 50 9.92 21.49 -16.57
N ARG A 51 11.11 21.79 -17.09
CA ARG A 51 11.93 22.88 -16.57
C ARG A 51 11.46 24.19 -17.19
N VAL A 52 10.94 25.08 -16.35
CA VAL A 52 10.57 26.44 -16.76
C VAL A 52 11.81 27.19 -17.26
N ASP A 53 11.64 28.00 -18.31
CA ASP A 53 12.67 28.82 -18.94
C ASP A 53 13.87 28.04 -19.52
N MET A 54 13.67 26.79 -19.92
CA MET A 54 14.70 26.01 -20.62
C MET A 54 15.01 26.64 -21.99
N SER A 55 16.18 27.28 -22.11
CA SER A 55 16.66 27.90 -23.34
C SER A 55 17.76 27.11 -24.06
N SER A 56 18.27 26.03 -23.44
CA SER A 56 19.34 25.19 -23.97
C SER A 56 19.12 23.73 -23.55
N PRO A 57 19.65 22.75 -24.30
CA PRO A 57 19.60 21.35 -23.88
C PRO A 57 20.35 21.13 -22.57
N GLN A 58 19.97 20.07 -21.84
CA GLN A 58 20.74 19.60 -20.71
C GLN A 58 22.15 19.18 -21.19
N PRO A 59 23.23 19.61 -20.52
CA PRO A 59 24.58 19.13 -20.84
C PRO A 59 24.69 17.61 -20.72
N LEU A 60 25.53 17.00 -21.55
CA LEU A 60 25.85 15.57 -21.41
C LEU A 60 26.53 15.33 -20.06
N PRO A 61 26.24 14.19 -19.39
CA PRO A 61 26.91 13.85 -18.14
C PRO A 61 28.40 13.58 -18.39
N THR A 62 29.24 13.98 -17.45
CA THR A 62 30.67 13.66 -17.49
C THR A 62 30.92 12.22 -17.05
N THR A 63 32.08 11.66 -17.42
CA THR A 63 32.50 10.34 -16.93
C THR A 63 32.51 10.25 -15.41
N ALA A 64 32.92 11.32 -14.71
CA ALA A 64 32.93 11.36 -13.25
C ALA A 64 31.51 11.30 -12.67
N GLN A 65 30.56 12.07 -13.24
CA GLN A 65 29.15 12.04 -12.82
C GLN A 65 28.54 10.66 -13.04
N MET A 66 28.86 10.00 -14.16
CA MET A 66 28.39 8.65 -14.45
C MET A 66 28.97 7.64 -13.46
N ALA A 67 30.27 7.72 -13.14
CA ALA A 67 30.91 6.84 -12.17
C ALA A 67 30.30 6.99 -10.76
N GLU A 68 30.06 8.23 -10.32
CA GLU A 68 29.40 8.52 -9.04
C GLU A 68 27.97 7.96 -9.00
N ALA A 69 27.19 8.17 -10.07
CA ALA A 69 25.82 7.65 -10.15
C ALA A 69 25.76 6.12 -10.10
N ILE A 70 26.70 5.43 -10.76
CA ILE A 70 26.80 3.96 -10.74
C ILE A 70 27.19 3.47 -9.35
N ALA A 71 28.18 4.09 -8.71
CA ALA A 71 28.59 3.74 -7.35
C ALA A 71 27.42 3.91 -6.36
N TRP A 72 26.75 5.06 -6.42
CA TRP A 72 25.56 5.33 -5.60
C TRP A 72 24.44 4.31 -5.85
N ALA A 73 24.19 3.93 -7.10
CA ALA A 73 23.18 2.92 -7.42
C ALA A 73 23.52 1.56 -6.78
N GLY A 74 24.79 1.17 -6.78
CA GLY A 74 25.26 -0.04 -6.09
C GLY A 74 25.01 0.02 -4.58
N GLU A 75 25.43 1.10 -3.92
CA GLU A 75 25.20 1.31 -2.49
C GLU A 75 23.70 1.31 -2.15
N PHE A 76 22.89 1.99 -2.98
CA PHE A 76 21.45 2.04 -2.79
C PHE A 76 20.82 0.63 -2.84
N VAL A 77 21.17 -0.18 -3.85
CA VAL A 77 20.66 -1.56 -3.98
C VAL A 77 21.08 -2.42 -2.81
N SER A 78 22.35 -2.34 -2.38
CA SER A 78 22.83 -3.07 -1.20
C SER A 78 22.08 -2.65 0.07
N GLY A 79 21.92 -1.33 0.29
CA GLY A 79 21.21 -0.79 1.45
C GLY A 79 19.76 -1.26 1.52
N VAL A 80 19.00 -1.16 0.43
CA VAL A 80 17.59 -1.59 0.43
C VAL A 80 17.44 -3.09 0.72
N MET A 81 18.37 -3.94 0.24
CA MET A 81 18.31 -5.37 0.50
C MET A 81 18.63 -5.73 1.96
N SER A 82 19.44 -4.90 2.65
CA SER A 82 19.75 -5.08 4.07
C SER A 82 18.69 -4.47 4.99
N ASP A 83 18.19 -3.29 4.66
CA ASP A 83 17.35 -2.50 5.58
C ASP A 83 15.89 -2.95 5.58
N TRP A 84 15.31 -3.29 4.42
CA TRP A 84 13.87 -3.60 4.34
C TRP A 84 13.42 -4.83 5.12
N PRO A 85 14.17 -5.95 5.14
CA PRO A 85 13.81 -7.10 5.98
C PRO A 85 13.75 -6.76 7.48
N GLU A 86 14.63 -5.88 7.94
CA GLU A 86 14.75 -5.48 9.35
C GLU A 86 13.84 -4.30 9.72
N PHE A 87 13.30 -3.59 8.73
CA PHE A 87 12.49 -2.40 8.91
C PHE A 87 11.33 -2.56 9.93
N PRO A 88 10.47 -3.59 9.85
CA PRO A 88 9.32 -3.70 10.75
C PRO A 88 9.76 -3.86 12.21
N PHE A 89 10.86 -4.55 12.45
CA PHE A 89 11.38 -4.84 13.78
C PHE A 89 12.16 -3.66 14.36
N THR A 90 12.95 -2.98 13.51
CA THR A 90 13.81 -1.87 13.94
C THR A 90 13.02 -0.56 14.08
N TYR A 91 12.12 -0.28 13.14
CA TYR A 91 11.42 1.01 13.05
C TYR A 91 9.90 0.91 13.14
N GLY A 92 9.33 -0.26 12.85
CA GLY A 92 7.89 -0.48 12.77
C GLY A 92 7.22 -0.87 14.10
N GLY A 93 7.98 -1.07 15.17
CA GLY A 93 7.47 -1.52 16.47
C GLY A 93 6.99 -2.97 16.50
N VAL A 94 7.30 -3.77 15.48
CA VAL A 94 6.92 -5.18 15.40
C VAL A 94 7.79 -6.01 16.33
N ASP A 95 7.16 -6.85 17.16
CA ASP A 95 7.84 -7.84 17.99
C ASP A 95 8.01 -9.15 17.21
N ALA A 96 9.26 -9.50 16.86
CA ALA A 96 9.57 -10.74 16.15
C ALA A 96 9.20 -12.01 16.93
N GLY A 97 9.12 -11.93 18.26
CA GLY A 97 8.68 -13.03 19.13
C GLY A 97 7.17 -13.21 19.18
N GLN A 98 6.40 -12.27 18.62
CA GLN A 98 4.94 -12.30 18.59
C GLN A 98 4.40 -12.08 17.16
N PRO A 99 4.60 -13.05 16.25
CA PRO A 99 4.03 -12.95 14.92
C PRO A 99 2.50 -12.89 14.97
N ASN A 100 1.92 -12.47 13.85
CA ASN A 100 0.46 -12.38 13.65
C ASN A 100 -0.21 -11.33 14.54
N ARG A 101 0.52 -10.33 15.05
CA ARG A 101 -0.02 -9.23 15.85
C ARG A 101 0.43 -7.89 15.30
N PHE A 102 -0.52 -6.96 15.20
CA PHE A 102 -0.18 -5.56 14.95
C PHE A 102 0.36 -4.91 16.23
N PRO A 103 1.40 -4.07 16.14
CA PRO A 103 1.75 -3.18 17.23
C PRO A 103 0.62 -2.14 17.43
N ALA A 104 0.63 -1.49 18.59
CA ALA A 104 -0.27 -0.36 18.83
C ALA A 104 -0.01 0.73 17.77
N ILE A 105 -1.09 1.33 17.27
CA ILE A 105 -0.96 2.43 16.31
C ILE A 105 -0.45 3.66 17.06
N GLY A 106 0.85 3.92 16.92
CA GLY A 106 1.49 5.14 17.39
C GLY A 106 1.41 6.23 16.33
N ALA A 107 1.16 7.47 16.74
CA ALA A 107 1.42 8.63 15.89
C ALA A 107 2.93 8.90 15.90
N SER A 108 3.65 8.46 14.86
CA SER A 108 5.00 8.98 14.64
C SER A 108 4.90 10.35 13.94
N GLY A 109 5.71 11.33 14.36
CA GLY A 109 5.72 12.66 13.72
C GLY A 109 6.03 12.59 12.22
N ASP A 110 6.79 11.56 11.84
CA ASP A 110 7.14 11.20 10.48
C ASP A 110 5.94 10.82 9.59
N ASP A 111 4.96 10.12 10.15
CA ASP A 111 3.76 9.71 9.42
C ASP A 111 2.77 10.87 9.29
N ALA A 112 2.69 11.74 10.31
CA ALA A 112 1.93 12.99 10.23
C ALA A 112 2.43 13.90 9.10
N LEU A 113 3.75 14.08 8.95
CA LEU A 113 4.35 14.81 7.82
C LEU A 113 4.04 14.17 6.45
N ARG A 114 3.78 12.87 6.43
CA ARG A 114 3.43 12.11 5.21
C ARG A 114 1.92 12.02 4.97
N GLY A 115 1.09 12.65 5.83
CA GLY A 115 -0.37 12.66 5.70
C GLY A 115 -1.01 11.28 5.85
N ARG A 116 -0.43 10.40 6.67
CA ARG A 116 -0.90 9.03 6.86
C ARG A 116 -0.65 8.53 8.28
N ALA A 117 -1.22 7.39 8.63
CA ALA A 117 -0.72 6.52 9.70
C ALA A 117 -0.49 5.12 9.12
N ALA A 118 0.60 4.44 9.48
CA ALA A 118 0.87 3.09 9.02
C ALA A 118 1.39 2.19 10.14
N VAL A 119 0.88 0.96 10.21
CA VAL A 119 1.42 -0.10 11.06
C VAL A 119 1.62 -1.37 10.26
N ASN A 120 2.68 -2.09 10.62
CA ASN A 120 3.08 -3.33 9.96
C ASN A 120 2.91 -4.48 10.95
N MET A 121 2.61 -5.66 10.43
CA MET A 121 2.62 -6.92 11.18
C MET A 121 3.47 -7.91 10.41
N HIS A 122 4.41 -8.55 11.10
CA HIS A 122 5.02 -9.78 10.61
C HIS A 122 4.07 -10.95 10.89
N TRP A 123 3.76 -11.76 9.88
CA TRP A 123 2.89 -12.93 10.02
C TRP A 123 3.64 -14.23 9.72
N ALA A 124 3.15 -15.31 10.35
CA ALA A 124 3.61 -16.68 10.15
C ALA A 124 2.41 -17.64 10.26
N LEU A 125 2.21 -18.49 9.25
CA LEU A 125 1.11 -19.45 9.18
C LEU A 125 1.59 -20.80 8.69
N ALA A 126 1.08 -21.87 9.32
CA ALA A 126 1.17 -23.21 8.77
C ALA A 126 0.20 -23.39 7.59
N GLY A 127 0.43 -24.44 6.77
CA GLY A 127 -0.35 -24.67 5.55
C GLY A 127 -1.86 -24.87 5.75
N ASP A 128 -2.29 -25.25 6.96
CA ASP A 128 -3.70 -25.44 7.34
C ASP A 128 -4.26 -24.31 8.24
N GLU A 129 -3.50 -23.23 8.41
CA GLU A 129 -3.89 -22.08 9.22
C GLU A 129 -4.38 -20.91 8.36
N ALA A 130 -5.22 -20.09 8.99
CA ALA A 130 -5.65 -18.80 8.47
C ALA A 130 -5.55 -17.75 9.58
N LEU A 131 -5.26 -16.51 9.19
CA LEU A 131 -5.26 -15.36 10.09
C LEU A 131 -6.47 -14.47 9.79
N VAL A 132 -7.36 -14.34 10.77
CA VAL A 132 -8.44 -13.34 10.73
C VAL A 132 -7.90 -12.02 11.26
N ILE A 133 -8.00 -10.97 10.46
CA ILE A 133 -7.66 -9.59 10.83
C ILE A 133 -8.99 -8.82 10.92
N GLU A 134 -9.30 -8.29 12.10
CA GLU A 134 -10.57 -7.63 12.42
C GLU A 134 -10.33 -6.20 12.88
N PHE A 135 -11.17 -5.27 12.41
CA PHE A 135 -11.25 -3.90 12.92
C PHE A 135 -12.63 -3.29 12.66
N ASP A 136 -12.99 -2.25 13.40
CA ASP A 136 -14.26 -1.52 13.19
C ASP A 136 -14.21 -0.77 11.86
N ALA A 137 -15.28 -0.83 11.07
CA ALA A 137 -15.38 -0.02 9.86
C ALA A 137 -15.31 1.47 10.22
N HIS A 138 -14.55 2.23 9.45
CA HIS A 138 -14.31 3.64 9.72
C HIS A 138 -14.22 4.45 8.43
N GLU A 139 -14.44 5.76 8.55
CA GLU A 139 -14.31 6.73 7.46
C GLU A 139 -12.85 6.89 7.02
N GLY A 140 -12.64 7.52 5.87
CA GLY A 140 -11.33 7.76 5.31
C GLY A 140 -10.83 6.68 4.36
N LEU A 141 -9.72 6.99 3.68
CA LEU A 141 -9.07 6.03 2.80
C LEU A 141 -8.10 5.20 3.61
N TRP A 142 -8.29 3.89 3.63
CA TRP A 142 -7.33 2.97 4.19
C TRP A 142 -6.95 1.88 3.19
N SER A 143 -5.79 1.25 3.43
CA SER A 143 -5.37 0.06 2.71
C SER A 143 -4.84 -0.98 3.68
N LEU A 144 -5.28 -2.23 3.52
CA LEU A 144 -4.63 -3.40 4.10
C LEU A 144 -3.96 -4.19 2.98
N THR A 145 -2.65 -4.39 3.06
CA THR A 145 -1.86 -5.01 1.97
C THR A 145 -0.95 -6.10 2.51
N ASN A 146 -1.06 -7.30 1.93
CA ASN A 146 -0.10 -8.39 2.11
C ASN A 146 1.17 -8.13 1.28
N MET A 147 2.33 -8.35 1.87
CA MET A 147 3.64 -7.97 1.37
C MET A 147 4.68 -9.05 1.66
N GLY A 148 5.69 -9.13 0.80
CA GLY A 148 6.83 -10.02 1.01
C GLY A 148 7.75 -9.58 2.15
N VAL A 149 8.76 -10.40 2.44
CA VAL A 149 9.79 -10.11 3.46
C VAL A 149 10.55 -8.79 3.18
N PHE A 150 10.72 -8.44 1.91
CA PHE A 150 11.39 -7.20 1.48
C PHE A 150 10.44 -5.99 1.35
N PHE A 151 9.23 -6.05 1.93
CA PHE A 151 8.22 -5.01 1.76
C PHE A 151 7.89 -4.71 0.29
N THR A 152 8.03 -5.71 -0.57
CA THR A 152 7.50 -5.68 -1.92
C THR A 152 6.03 -6.07 -1.89
N SER A 153 5.24 -5.46 -2.76
CA SER A 153 3.89 -5.98 -3.02
C SER A 153 3.99 -7.43 -3.47
N MET A 154 3.08 -8.27 -2.98
CA MET A 154 2.80 -9.57 -3.58
C MET A 154 2.25 -9.38 -5.00
N ASP A 155 1.95 -10.46 -5.75
CA ASP A 155 1.37 -10.34 -7.10
C ASP A 155 -0.03 -9.69 -7.10
N PHE A 156 -0.06 -8.36 -6.98
CA PHE A 156 -1.25 -7.55 -6.85
C PHE A 156 -2.01 -7.43 -8.16
N ARG A 157 -1.43 -7.85 -9.29
CA ARG A 157 -2.09 -7.80 -10.59
C ARG A 157 -3.09 -8.93 -10.75
N TYR A 158 -2.77 -10.11 -10.25
CA TYR A 158 -3.59 -11.30 -10.43
C TYR A 158 -4.25 -11.77 -9.13
N ARG A 159 -3.74 -11.41 -7.96
CA ARG A 159 -4.13 -12.03 -6.68
C ARG A 159 -4.74 -11.04 -5.70
N PRO A 160 -5.64 -11.49 -4.81
CA PRO A 160 -6.20 -10.63 -3.78
C PRO A 160 -5.22 -10.44 -2.64
N VAL A 161 -4.41 -9.41 -2.75
CA VAL A 161 -3.35 -9.10 -1.78
C VAL A 161 -3.52 -7.74 -1.14
N SER A 162 -4.53 -6.97 -1.56
CA SER A 162 -4.84 -5.68 -0.95
C SER A 162 -6.30 -5.28 -1.08
N TYR A 163 -6.75 -4.55 -0.06
CA TYR A 163 -8.11 -4.05 0.11
C TYR A 163 -8.10 -2.59 0.53
N THR A 164 -9.14 -1.87 0.10
CA THR A 164 -9.47 -0.47 0.41
C THR A 164 -10.99 -0.41 0.64
N PRO A 165 -11.54 0.66 1.25
CA PRO A 165 -12.96 0.71 1.64
C PRO A 165 -13.94 0.24 0.56
N SER A 166 -13.87 0.78 -0.65
CA SER A 166 -14.81 0.47 -1.75
C SER A 166 -14.78 -0.99 -2.22
N ARG A 167 -13.75 -1.76 -1.84
CA ARG A 167 -13.52 -3.14 -2.28
C ARG A 167 -13.69 -4.17 -1.16
N THR A 168 -14.10 -3.73 0.03
CA THR A 168 -14.17 -4.54 1.23
C THR A 168 -15.62 -4.72 1.68
N ALA A 169 -16.00 -5.96 1.98
CA ALA A 169 -17.26 -6.23 2.66
C ALA A 169 -17.15 -5.87 4.15
N VAL A 170 -18.22 -5.27 4.67
CA VAL A 170 -18.42 -4.98 6.10
C VAL A 170 -19.55 -5.88 6.58
N ASP A 171 -19.32 -6.60 7.68
CA ASP A 171 -20.34 -7.48 8.27
C ASP A 171 -21.40 -6.64 9.00
N SER A 172 -22.56 -7.21 9.30
CA SER A 172 -23.69 -6.49 9.93
C SER A 172 -23.41 -5.93 11.32
N ASP A 173 -22.36 -6.41 12.00
CA ASP A 173 -21.88 -5.87 13.27
C ASP A 173 -20.98 -4.62 13.11
N GLY A 174 -20.84 -4.12 11.88
CA GLY A 174 -20.08 -2.91 11.57
C GLY A 174 -18.57 -3.13 11.53
N ARG A 175 -18.10 -4.38 11.42
CA ARG A 175 -16.68 -4.70 11.39
C ARG A 175 -16.24 -5.17 10.01
N VAL A 176 -14.97 -4.89 9.72
CA VAL A 176 -14.24 -5.46 8.60
C VAL A 176 -13.45 -6.66 9.11
N ARG A 177 -13.61 -7.80 8.43
CA ARG A 177 -12.83 -9.01 8.66
C ARG A 177 -12.13 -9.43 7.37
N LEU A 178 -10.81 -9.50 7.39
CA LEU A 178 -10.01 -10.04 6.30
C LEU A 178 -9.40 -11.38 6.72
N VAL A 179 -9.37 -12.33 5.80
CA VAL A 179 -8.81 -13.66 6.03
C VAL A 179 -7.53 -13.79 5.22
N LEU A 180 -6.38 -13.81 5.86
CA LEU A 180 -5.10 -14.14 5.23
C LEU A 180 -4.90 -15.65 5.28
N ALA A 181 -4.85 -16.31 4.11
CA ALA A 181 -4.79 -17.77 4.01
C ALA A 181 -4.12 -18.23 2.70
N HIS A 182 -3.58 -19.46 2.73
CA HIS A 182 -2.95 -20.10 1.57
C HIS A 182 -3.92 -20.50 0.46
N THR A 183 -5.13 -20.91 0.83
CA THR A 183 -6.17 -21.39 -0.09
C THR A 183 -7.41 -20.51 0.06
N ASP A 184 -8.07 -20.21 -1.06
CA ASP A 184 -9.30 -19.41 -1.07
C ASP A 184 -10.34 -20.00 -0.11
N PRO A 185 -10.72 -19.29 0.96
CA PRO A 185 -11.73 -19.75 1.90
C PRO A 185 -13.16 -19.50 1.41
N GLY A 186 -13.35 -18.90 0.23
CA GLY A 186 -14.67 -18.61 -0.33
C GLY A 186 -15.34 -17.38 0.29
N VAL A 187 -14.57 -16.41 0.80
CA VAL A 187 -15.09 -15.15 1.39
C VAL A 187 -14.58 -13.92 0.64
N GLN A 188 -15.34 -12.83 0.65
CA GLN A 188 -15.03 -11.61 -0.09
C GLN A 188 -13.63 -11.05 0.22
N ASN A 189 -13.31 -10.95 1.49
CA ASN A 189 -12.12 -10.27 2.00
C ASN A 189 -10.92 -11.22 2.20
N TRP A 190 -10.65 -12.09 1.23
CA TRP A 190 -9.51 -13.01 1.29
C TRP A 190 -8.20 -12.34 0.86
N LEU A 191 -7.16 -12.46 1.68
CA LEU A 191 -5.78 -12.12 1.35
C LEU A 191 -4.99 -13.40 1.03
N ASP A 192 -4.50 -13.50 -0.20
CA ASP A 192 -3.73 -14.64 -0.69
C ASP A 192 -2.27 -14.54 -0.21
N THR A 193 -1.80 -15.56 0.51
CA THR A 193 -0.39 -15.67 0.95
C THR A 193 0.55 -16.08 -0.18
N GLN A 194 0.02 -16.59 -1.29
CA GLN A 194 0.75 -17.11 -2.45
C GLN A 194 1.70 -18.26 -2.10
N GLY A 195 1.34 -19.04 -1.09
CA GLY A 195 2.13 -20.19 -0.63
C GLY A 195 3.30 -19.82 0.29
N PHE A 196 3.51 -18.54 0.59
CA PHE A 196 4.49 -18.14 1.60
C PHE A 196 3.95 -18.47 3.00
N GLU A 197 4.80 -19.05 3.84
CA GLU A 197 4.49 -19.32 5.25
C GLU A 197 4.72 -18.10 6.14
N ARG A 198 5.39 -17.07 5.62
CA ARG A 198 5.74 -15.85 6.34
C ARG A 198 5.75 -14.64 5.42
N GLY A 199 5.45 -13.48 5.99
CA GLY A 199 5.51 -12.21 5.28
C GLY A 199 5.21 -11.03 6.18
N ASN A 200 4.79 -9.94 5.55
CA ASN A 200 4.35 -8.74 6.23
C ASN A 200 2.94 -8.34 5.77
N THR A 201 2.16 -7.73 6.65
CA THR A 201 0.91 -7.06 6.31
C THR A 201 0.98 -5.63 6.79
N THR A 202 0.64 -4.69 5.91
CA THR A 202 0.63 -3.26 6.27
C THR A 202 -0.80 -2.75 6.28
N TYR A 203 -1.22 -2.17 7.41
CA TYR A 203 -2.38 -1.28 7.46
C TYR A 203 -1.91 0.16 7.30
N ARG A 204 -2.59 0.92 6.46
CA ARG A 204 -2.33 2.34 6.25
C ARG A 204 -3.63 3.12 6.20
N HIS A 205 -3.75 4.15 7.02
CA HIS A 205 -4.84 5.12 7.04
C HIS A 205 -4.38 6.44 6.42
N MET A 206 -5.22 7.08 5.61
CA MET A 206 -4.98 8.33 4.88
C MET A 206 -6.27 9.14 4.78
N LEU A 207 -6.14 10.44 4.49
CA LEU A 207 -7.26 11.37 4.31
C LEU A 207 -8.08 11.57 5.60
N GLU A 208 -9.40 11.63 5.48
CA GLU A 208 -10.35 11.85 6.58
C GLU A 208 -10.33 10.70 7.60
N GLY A 209 -10.93 10.92 8.77
CA GLY A 209 -11.03 9.89 9.80
C GLY A 209 -9.79 9.74 10.68
N SER A 210 -9.70 8.58 11.36
CA SER A 210 -8.57 8.23 12.22
C SER A 210 -8.31 6.73 12.12
N PRO A 211 -7.04 6.28 12.27
CA PRO A 211 -6.73 4.87 12.27
C PRO A 211 -7.38 4.15 13.46
N VAL A 212 -7.76 2.90 13.26
CA VAL A 212 -8.42 2.06 14.26
C VAL A 212 -7.53 0.90 14.71
N PRO A 213 -7.66 0.40 15.95
CA PRO A 213 -6.90 -0.76 16.40
C PRO A 213 -7.28 -2.02 15.61
N LEU A 214 -6.29 -2.80 15.22
CA LEU A 214 -6.48 -4.09 14.54
C LEU A 214 -6.31 -5.24 15.52
N ARG A 215 -7.23 -6.20 15.45
CA ARG A 215 -7.18 -7.44 16.24
C ARG A 215 -6.95 -8.60 15.30
N THR A 216 -6.27 -9.62 15.80
CA THR A 216 -5.90 -10.78 15.00
C THR A 216 -6.15 -12.08 15.73
N ARG A 217 -6.53 -13.11 14.98
CA ARG A 217 -6.73 -14.47 15.50
C ARG A 217 -6.31 -15.50 14.47
N VAL A 218 -5.35 -16.34 14.83
CA VAL A 218 -5.00 -17.54 14.03
C VAL A 218 -6.03 -18.62 14.34
N VAL A 219 -6.52 -19.28 13.30
CA VAL A 219 -7.49 -20.39 13.37
C VAL A 219 -7.10 -21.45 12.35
N LYS A 220 -7.66 -22.65 12.45
CA LYS A 220 -7.57 -23.61 11.34
C LYS A 220 -8.43 -23.14 10.19
N HIS A 221 -7.96 -23.37 8.96
CA HIS A 221 -8.69 -23.01 7.74
C HIS A 221 -10.09 -23.63 7.73
N ALA A 222 -10.20 -24.89 8.19
CA ALA A 222 -11.47 -25.60 8.30
C ALA A 222 -12.46 -25.00 9.34
N GLU A 223 -11.98 -24.19 10.27
CA GLU A 223 -12.80 -23.57 11.33
C GLU A 223 -13.32 -22.18 10.92
N LEU A 224 -12.96 -21.66 9.75
CA LEU A 224 -13.31 -20.30 9.33
C LEU A 224 -14.82 -20.04 9.35
N THR A 225 -15.63 -21.02 8.94
CA THR A 225 -17.09 -20.90 8.93
C THR A 225 -17.68 -20.75 10.34
N ASP A 226 -17.06 -21.34 11.36
CA ASP A 226 -17.52 -21.24 12.75
C ASP A 226 -17.04 -19.95 13.44
N VAL A 227 -15.94 -19.40 12.92
CA VAL A 227 -15.21 -18.25 13.44
C VAL A 227 -15.77 -16.94 12.91
N LEU A 228 -16.18 -16.93 11.64
CA LEU A 228 -16.69 -15.76 10.93
C LEU A 228 -18.20 -15.61 11.16
N PRO A 229 -18.74 -14.38 11.15
CA PRO A 229 -20.19 -14.16 11.20
C PRO A 229 -20.93 -14.90 10.08
N ALA A 230 -22.16 -15.36 10.37
CA ALA A 230 -22.98 -16.08 9.40
C ALA A 230 -23.36 -15.25 8.16
N ASP A 231 -23.30 -13.93 8.26
CA ASP A 231 -23.54 -12.96 7.18
C ASP A 231 -22.25 -12.52 6.46
N THR A 232 -21.10 -13.13 6.76
CA THR A 232 -19.86 -12.90 6.01
C THR A 232 -20.12 -13.14 4.53
N THR A 233 -19.77 -12.17 3.69
CA THR A 233 -20.01 -12.27 2.24
C THR A 233 -19.22 -13.43 1.63
N ALA A 234 -19.95 -14.48 1.23
CA ALA A 234 -19.40 -15.62 0.51
C ALA A 234 -19.10 -15.25 -0.96
N VAL A 235 -18.14 -15.96 -1.56
CA VAL A 235 -17.71 -15.78 -2.96
C VAL A 235 -17.55 -17.15 -3.60
N THR A 236 -18.25 -17.38 -4.72
CA THR A 236 -18.07 -18.60 -5.52
C THR A 236 -16.77 -18.55 -6.34
N PRO A 237 -16.28 -19.68 -6.87
CA PRO A 237 -15.13 -19.69 -7.78
C PRO A 237 -15.31 -18.79 -9.01
N GLU A 238 -16.52 -18.73 -9.57
CA GLU A 238 -16.86 -17.88 -10.72
C GLU A 238 -16.80 -16.39 -10.35
N GLU A 239 -17.36 -16.02 -9.19
CA GLU A 239 -17.30 -14.67 -8.65
C GLU A 239 -15.85 -14.25 -8.34
N ARG A 240 -15.05 -15.15 -7.76
CA ARG A 240 -13.62 -14.91 -7.55
C ARG A 240 -12.90 -14.65 -8.86
N ALA A 241 -13.15 -15.45 -9.90
CA ALA A 241 -12.56 -15.25 -11.21
C ALA A 241 -12.96 -13.89 -11.81
N ALA A 242 -14.22 -13.47 -11.65
CA ALA A 242 -14.68 -12.15 -12.07
C ALA A 242 -13.97 -11.01 -11.32
N GLN A 243 -13.78 -11.14 -10.00
CA GLN A 243 -13.02 -10.17 -9.20
C GLN A 243 -11.55 -10.06 -9.65
N MET A 244 -10.92 -11.20 -9.97
CA MET A 244 -9.55 -11.23 -10.49
C MET A 244 -9.45 -10.51 -11.86
N TRP A 245 -10.43 -10.69 -12.74
CA TRP A 245 -10.49 -9.97 -14.01
C TRP A 245 -10.69 -8.47 -13.85
N LEU A 246 -11.57 -8.06 -12.94
CA LEU A 246 -11.81 -6.65 -12.64
C LEU A 246 -10.52 -5.97 -12.16
N ARG A 247 -9.84 -6.59 -11.19
CA ARG A 247 -8.52 -6.15 -10.69
C ARG A 247 -7.50 -6.07 -11.82
N PHE A 248 -7.34 -7.13 -12.60
CA PHE A 248 -6.35 -7.19 -13.68
C PHE A 248 -6.53 -6.04 -14.68
N ASN A 249 -7.78 -5.81 -15.11
CA ASN A 249 -8.11 -4.77 -16.09
C ASN A 249 -7.90 -3.37 -15.51
N ALA A 250 -8.37 -3.12 -14.29
CA ALA A 250 -8.22 -1.83 -13.62
C ALA A 250 -6.74 -1.47 -13.39
N ILE A 251 -5.94 -2.42 -12.93
CA ILE A 251 -4.50 -2.22 -12.77
C ILE A 251 -3.85 -1.92 -14.11
N ARG A 252 -4.15 -2.70 -15.16
CA ARG A 252 -3.59 -2.44 -16.50
C ARG A 252 -3.93 -1.03 -17.00
N GLN A 253 -5.17 -0.58 -16.78
CA GLN A 253 -5.61 0.75 -17.19
C GLN A 253 -4.81 1.88 -16.52
N ARG A 254 -4.45 1.71 -15.23
CA ARG A 254 -3.64 2.69 -14.49
C ARG A 254 -2.23 2.86 -15.07
N TYR A 255 -1.68 1.82 -15.71
CA TYR A 255 -0.33 1.84 -16.29
C TYR A 255 -0.30 1.96 -17.83
N SER A 256 -1.41 1.75 -18.53
CA SER A 256 -1.47 1.83 -20.00
C SER A 256 -1.47 3.25 -20.56
N LEU A 257 -1.51 4.25 -19.68
CA LEU A 257 -1.54 5.68 -20.04
C LEU A 257 -0.18 6.38 -19.88
N LEU A 258 0.89 5.60 -19.71
CA LEU A 258 2.27 6.08 -19.75
C LEU A 258 2.82 6.07 -21.18
#